data_AF-X0YTS4-F1
#
_entry.id   AF-X0YTS4-F1
#
_cell.length_a   1.000
_cell.length_b   1.000
_cell.length_c   1.000
_cell.angle_alpha   90.00
_cell.angle_beta   90.00
_cell.angle_gamma   90.00
#
_symmetry.space_group_name_H-M   'P 1'
#
loop_
_entity.id
_entity.type
_entity.pdbx_description
1 polymer ?
#
loop_
_entity_poly.entity_id
_entity_poly.type
_entity_poly.pdbx_seq_one_letter_code
_entity_poly.pdbx_strand_id
1 'polypeptide(L)'
;WTIIPIENLLAKRGKNIMVQAENSKQAKLMVEILEKGVDGVVLNTTDINEIKKAAEIIHGISEKIALVTATITSTKQLGMGDRACLDTCTQMGLGEGMLVGNTASGFFLVHSESIDNPYVASRPFRVNAGAVHAYTLAPGGKTKYLADLKAGDEVLVVDYQGKSQTAYLGRNKIEKRPMILIEAEAKGEFRP
;
A
#
# COMPACT_ATOMS: atom_id res chain seq x y z
N TRP A 1 19.83 18.96 10.27
CA TRP A 1 19.72 20.43 10.13
C TRP A 1 19.67 20.88 8.65
N THR A 2 19.16 20.02 7.73
CA THR A 2 19.20 20.27 6.27
C THR A 2 17.81 20.31 5.62
N ILE A 3 16.76 19.94 6.37
CA ILE A 3 15.39 19.76 5.87
C ILE A 3 14.67 21.11 5.73
N ILE A 4 14.68 21.93 6.80
CA ILE A 4 13.99 23.23 6.86
C ILE A 4 14.41 24.20 5.73
N PRO A 5 15.70 24.30 5.32
CA PRO A 5 16.07 25.14 4.19
C PRO A 5 15.48 24.68 2.85
N ILE A 6 15.36 23.38 2.62
CA ILE A 6 14.83 22.80 1.38
C ILE A 6 13.31 22.97 1.32
N GLU A 7 12.60 22.78 2.44
CA GLU A 7 11.17 23.03 2.55
C GLU A 7 10.81 24.47 2.17
N ASN A 8 11.59 25.43 2.67
CA ASN A 8 11.41 26.85 2.33
C ASN A 8 11.67 27.15 0.86
N LEU A 9 12.66 26.49 0.24
CA LEU A 9 12.95 26.62 -1.19
C LEU A 9 11.82 26.04 -2.04
N LEU A 10 11.30 24.86 -1.67
CA LEU A 10 10.16 24.23 -2.33
C LEU A 10 8.90 25.08 -2.22
N ALA A 11 8.62 25.65 -1.03
CA ALA A 11 7.48 26.53 -0.82
C ALA A 11 7.54 27.81 -1.66
N LYS A 12 8.73 28.36 -1.93
CA LYS A 12 8.91 29.59 -2.72
C LYS A 12 9.01 29.36 -4.23
N ARG A 13 9.73 28.33 -4.68
CA ARG A 13 10.07 28.11 -6.10
C ARG A 13 9.17 27.06 -6.77
N GLY A 14 8.58 26.15 -6.00
CA GLY A 14 7.62 25.15 -6.48
C GLY A 14 8.24 23.92 -7.19
N LYS A 15 9.09 24.11 -8.20
CA LYS A 15 9.67 23.04 -9.05
C LYS A 15 11.11 23.36 -9.53
N ASN A 16 11.72 22.41 -10.24
CA ASN A 16 13.08 22.43 -10.78
C ASN A 16 14.17 22.60 -9.71
N ILE A 17 14.01 21.92 -8.58
CA ILE A 17 15.00 21.84 -7.50
C ILE A 17 15.63 20.46 -7.51
N MET A 18 16.95 20.41 -7.67
CA MET A 18 17.74 19.22 -7.41
C MET A 18 18.61 19.45 -6.19
N VAL A 19 18.72 18.45 -5.32
CA VAL A 19 19.54 18.54 -4.10
C VAL A 19 20.58 17.45 -4.07
N GLN A 20 21.75 17.79 -3.55
CA GLN A 20 22.83 16.83 -3.38
C GLN A 20 22.55 15.95 -2.15
N ALA A 21 22.76 14.64 -2.29
CA ALA A 21 22.75 13.69 -1.20
C ALA A 21 24.07 12.92 -1.13
N GLU A 22 24.55 12.68 0.08
CA GLU A 22 25.81 11.98 0.36
C GLU A 22 25.62 10.46 0.39
N ASN A 23 24.40 9.98 0.63
CA ASN A 23 24.09 8.55 0.71
C ASN A 23 22.61 8.27 0.40
N SER A 24 22.31 6.98 0.24
CA SER A 24 20.97 6.48 -0.06
C SER A 24 19.89 6.89 0.95
N LYS A 25 20.21 6.98 2.24
CA LYS A 25 19.26 7.43 3.28
C LYS A 25 18.92 8.90 3.15
N GLN A 26 19.92 9.75 2.90
CA GLN A 26 19.69 11.17 2.68
C GLN A 26 18.93 11.39 1.38
N ALA A 27 19.23 10.62 0.33
CA ALA A 27 18.49 10.68 -0.92
C ALA A 27 17.00 10.34 -0.72
N LYS A 28 16.70 9.28 0.04
CA LYS A 28 15.34 8.92 0.46
C LYS A 28 14.62 10.10 1.09
N LEU A 29 15.25 10.67 2.11
CA LEU A 29 14.69 11.79 2.87
C LEU A 29 14.37 12.96 1.93
N MET A 30 15.29 13.31 1.02
CA MET A 30 15.12 14.46 0.12
C MET A 30 13.98 14.28 -0.90
N VAL A 31 13.75 13.06 -1.40
CA VAL A 31 12.61 12.78 -2.29
C VAL A 31 11.28 12.69 -1.55
N GLU A 32 11.28 12.41 -0.24
CA GLU A 32 10.07 12.31 0.59
C GLU A 32 9.66 13.64 1.24
N ILE A 33 10.50 14.70 1.19
CA ILE A 33 10.20 16.00 1.80
C ILE A 33 8.88 16.59 1.25
N LEU A 34 7.99 16.98 2.17
CA LEU A 34 6.70 17.64 1.93
C LEU A 34 5.71 16.86 1.04
N GLU A 35 5.85 15.53 0.89
CA GLU A 35 5.01 14.68 0.00
C GLU A 35 5.04 15.11 -1.48
N LYS A 36 5.85 16.12 -1.83
CA LYS A 36 6.10 16.61 -3.18
C LYS A 36 7.47 16.18 -3.68
N GLY A 37 8.42 16.02 -2.76
CA GLY A 37 9.82 15.80 -3.06
C GLY A 37 10.48 16.99 -3.75
N VAL A 38 11.80 16.98 -3.78
CA VAL A 38 12.57 17.71 -4.80
C VAL A 38 12.43 17.01 -6.16
N ASP A 39 12.57 17.73 -7.27
CA ASP A 39 12.43 17.16 -8.62
C ASP A 39 13.53 16.14 -8.96
N GLY A 40 14.63 16.12 -8.19
CA GLY A 40 15.66 15.09 -8.33
C GLY A 40 16.74 15.18 -7.25
N VAL A 41 17.46 14.08 -7.05
CA VAL A 41 18.60 14.03 -6.13
C VAL A 41 19.87 13.73 -6.90
N VAL A 42 20.93 14.50 -6.62
CA VAL A 42 22.28 14.27 -7.13
C VAL A 42 23.05 13.49 -6.06
N LEU A 43 23.21 12.19 -6.27
CA LEU A 43 23.95 11.34 -5.34
C LEU A 43 25.46 11.53 -5.56
N ASN A 44 26.15 12.05 -4.55
CA ASN A 44 27.60 12.26 -4.58
C ASN A 44 28.32 11.06 -3.95
N THR A 45 28.51 10.00 -4.72
CA THR A 45 29.23 8.80 -4.27
C THR A 45 29.94 8.12 -5.44
N THR A 46 31.03 7.42 -5.15
CA THR A 46 31.70 6.50 -6.08
C THR A 46 31.40 5.03 -5.76
N ASP A 47 30.63 4.74 -4.71
CA ASP A 47 30.25 3.38 -4.33
C ASP A 47 29.04 2.89 -5.13
N ILE A 48 29.25 1.88 -5.96
CA ILE A 48 28.22 1.23 -6.78
C ILE A 48 27.08 0.68 -5.92
N ASN A 49 27.35 0.19 -4.71
CA ASN A 49 26.30 -0.34 -3.82
C ASN A 49 25.39 0.79 -3.32
N GLU A 50 25.92 1.96 -3.00
CA GLU A 50 25.11 3.11 -2.62
C GLU A 50 24.31 3.66 -3.79
N ILE A 51 24.86 3.62 -5.01
CA ILE A 51 24.12 3.98 -6.22
C ILE A 51 22.91 3.06 -6.42
N LYS A 52 23.09 1.73 -6.27
CA LYS A 52 22.00 0.75 -6.38
C LYS A 52 20.92 0.97 -5.32
N LYS A 53 21.32 1.09 -4.04
CA LYS A 53 20.36 1.35 -2.94
C LYS A 53 19.60 2.66 -3.16
N ALA A 54 20.28 3.73 -3.55
CA ALA A 54 19.63 5.01 -3.83
C ALA A 54 18.68 4.91 -5.02
N ALA A 55 19.06 4.19 -6.09
CA ALA A 55 18.19 3.96 -7.22
C ALA A 55 16.94 3.16 -6.83
N GLU A 56 17.07 2.10 -6.03
CA GLU A 56 15.95 1.29 -5.51
C GLU A 56 14.99 2.12 -4.64
N ILE A 57 15.55 2.97 -3.78
CA ILE A 57 14.81 3.88 -2.91
C ILE A 57 14.08 4.97 -3.70
N ILE A 58 14.79 5.66 -4.60
CA ILE A 58 14.27 6.84 -5.33
C ILE A 58 13.29 6.41 -6.41
N HIS A 59 13.61 5.37 -7.17
CA HIS A 59 12.65 4.84 -8.12
C HIS A 59 11.44 4.28 -7.41
N GLY A 60 11.57 3.96 -6.12
CA GLY A 60 10.61 3.22 -5.34
C GLY A 60 10.17 2.08 -6.21
N ILE A 61 10.92 0.97 -6.24
CA ILE A 61 10.38 -0.26 -6.84
C ILE A 61 9.22 -0.71 -5.95
N SER A 62 8.13 0.06 -5.96
CA SER A 62 6.78 -0.41 -6.16
C SER A 62 6.90 -1.56 -7.14
N GLU A 63 6.91 -2.75 -6.58
CA GLU A 63 6.67 -3.94 -7.37
C GLU A 63 5.34 -3.70 -8.07
N LYS A 64 5.39 -3.52 -9.39
CA LYS A 64 4.17 -3.40 -10.16
C LYS A 64 3.48 -4.75 -10.08
N ILE A 65 2.40 -4.82 -9.33
CA ILE A 65 1.65 -6.05 -9.17
C ILE A 65 0.85 -6.29 -10.45
N ALA A 66 1.06 -7.42 -11.08
CA ALA A 66 0.28 -7.82 -12.25
C ALA A 66 -1.13 -8.22 -11.80
N LEU A 67 -2.07 -7.28 -11.92
CA LEU A 67 -3.50 -7.53 -11.68
C LEU A 67 -4.15 -8.12 -12.93
N VAL A 68 -5.12 -8.99 -12.71
CA VAL A 68 -5.94 -9.62 -13.75
C VAL A 68 -7.41 -9.53 -13.34
N THR A 69 -8.29 -9.44 -14.32
CA THR A 69 -9.73 -9.56 -14.07
C THR A 69 -10.08 -11.01 -13.76
N ALA A 70 -10.86 -11.23 -12.71
CA ALA A 70 -11.43 -12.52 -12.35
C ALA A 70 -12.96 -12.49 -12.52
N THR A 71 -13.55 -13.62 -12.88
CA THR A 71 -15.01 -13.79 -12.94
C THR A 71 -15.47 -14.46 -11.66
N ILE A 72 -16.43 -13.85 -10.97
CA ILE A 72 -17.07 -14.48 -9.80
C ILE A 72 -17.90 -15.67 -10.30
N THR A 73 -17.58 -16.86 -9.81
CA THR A 73 -18.27 -18.11 -10.19
C THR A 73 -19.35 -18.48 -9.19
N SER A 74 -19.20 -18.07 -7.93
CA SER A 74 -20.13 -18.40 -6.85
C SER A 74 -20.02 -17.41 -5.69
N THR A 75 -21.15 -17.19 -5.02
CA THR A 75 -21.22 -16.43 -3.78
C THR A 75 -22.12 -17.15 -2.79
N LYS A 76 -21.68 -17.30 -1.55
CA LYS A 76 -22.45 -17.95 -0.49
C LYS A 76 -22.49 -17.07 0.76
N GLN A 77 -23.69 -16.67 1.17
CA GLN A 77 -23.87 -16.01 2.47
C GLN A 77 -23.52 -17.00 3.59
N LEU A 78 -22.74 -16.52 4.54
CA LEU A 78 -22.37 -17.24 5.75
C LEU A 78 -23.02 -16.57 6.97
N GLY A 79 -22.70 -17.08 8.15
CA GLY A 79 -23.09 -16.46 9.41
C GLY A 79 -22.20 -15.28 9.82
N MET A 80 -22.28 -14.93 11.09
CA MET A 80 -21.39 -13.94 11.72
C MET A 80 -19.97 -14.51 11.84
N GLY A 81 -18.97 -13.74 11.44
CA GLY A 81 -17.56 -14.05 11.62
C GLY A 81 -16.76 -12.86 12.11
N ASP A 82 -15.55 -13.13 12.62
CA ASP A 82 -14.60 -12.09 13.01
C ASP A 82 -13.93 -11.53 11.75
N ARG A 83 -14.18 -10.25 11.49
CA ARG A 83 -13.67 -9.50 10.34
C ARG A 83 -12.57 -8.54 10.80
N ALA A 84 -11.44 -8.55 10.08
CA ALA A 84 -10.37 -7.59 10.24
C ALA A 84 -10.64 -6.34 9.38
N CYS A 85 -10.68 -5.18 10.03
CA CYS A 85 -10.69 -3.87 9.39
C CYS A 85 -9.33 -3.21 9.63
N LEU A 86 -8.58 -3.00 8.55
CA LEU A 86 -7.23 -2.46 8.59
C LEU A 86 -7.29 -0.94 8.42
N ASP A 87 -6.85 -0.21 9.43
CA ASP A 87 -6.67 1.24 9.39
C ASP A 87 -5.18 1.55 9.22
N THR A 88 -4.82 2.08 8.06
CA THR A 88 -3.44 2.48 7.74
C THR A 88 -3.17 3.91 8.19
N CYS A 89 -1.90 4.29 8.21
CA CYS A 89 -1.45 5.67 8.37
C CYS A 89 -1.39 6.44 7.04
N THR A 90 -2.05 5.94 5.99
CA THR A 90 -2.00 6.49 4.62
C THR A 90 -3.42 6.79 4.15
N GLN A 91 -3.66 7.98 3.59
CA GLN A 91 -4.93 8.29 2.92
C GLN A 91 -4.89 7.69 1.51
N MET A 92 -5.65 6.61 1.26
CA MET A 92 -5.66 5.96 -0.05
C MET A 92 -6.57 6.69 -1.04
N GLY A 93 -6.14 6.77 -2.30
CA GLY A 93 -6.91 7.33 -3.40
C GLY A 93 -8.04 6.41 -3.89
N LEU A 94 -8.76 6.89 -4.89
CA LEU A 94 -9.78 6.09 -5.58
C LEU A 94 -9.14 4.91 -6.30
N GLY A 95 -9.65 3.71 -6.03
CA GLY A 95 -9.13 2.47 -6.60
C GLY A 95 -7.87 1.94 -5.93
N GLU A 96 -7.44 2.56 -4.82
CA GLU A 96 -6.38 2.04 -3.95
C GLU A 96 -6.95 1.21 -2.81
N GLY A 97 -6.23 0.16 -2.45
CA GLY A 97 -6.62 -0.76 -1.41
C GLY A 97 -5.52 -1.76 -1.07
N MET A 98 -5.92 -2.94 -0.62
CA MET A 98 -4.99 -3.99 -0.22
C MET A 98 -5.35 -5.31 -0.90
N LEU A 99 -4.33 -6.13 -1.17
CA LEU A 99 -4.51 -7.47 -1.71
C LEU A 99 -4.82 -8.43 -0.58
N VAL A 100 -6.00 -9.06 -0.62
CA VAL A 100 -6.50 -9.96 0.42
C VAL A 100 -7.07 -11.23 -0.19
N GLY A 101 -6.79 -12.39 0.40
CA GLY A 101 -7.32 -13.66 -0.08
C GLY A 101 -7.18 -14.79 0.93
N ASN A 102 -7.91 -15.89 0.71
CA ASN A 102 -7.91 -17.04 1.62
C ASN A 102 -6.68 -17.95 1.42
N THR A 103 -5.92 -17.75 0.35
CA THR A 103 -4.70 -18.49 0.04
C THR A 103 -3.51 -17.53 -0.10
N ALA A 104 -2.30 -18.02 0.14
CA ALA A 104 -1.09 -17.22 -0.02
C ALA A 104 -0.73 -16.93 -1.50
N SER A 105 -1.40 -17.59 -2.45
CA SER A 105 -1.12 -17.50 -3.89
C SER A 105 -2.17 -16.71 -4.67
N GLY A 106 -3.33 -16.38 -4.09
CA GLY A 106 -4.43 -15.68 -4.75
C GLY A 106 -5.05 -14.60 -3.89
N PHE A 107 -5.16 -13.39 -4.43
CA PHE A 107 -5.66 -12.21 -3.73
C PHE A 107 -6.65 -11.44 -4.60
N PHE A 108 -7.67 -10.87 -3.96
CA PHE A 108 -8.52 -9.83 -4.51
C PHE A 108 -7.98 -8.46 -4.10
N LEU A 109 -8.10 -7.48 -4.99
CA LEU A 109 -7.87 -6.08 -4.64
C LEU A 109 -9.12 -5.56 -3.90
N VAL A 110 -9.00 -5.41 -2.58
CA VAL A 110 -10.07 -4.87 -1.73
C VAL A 110 -9.82 -3.38 -1.55
N HIS A 111 -10.66 -2.55 -2.17
CA HIS A 111 -10.54 -1.10 -2.10
C HIS A 111 -10.74 -0.56 -0.68
N SER A 112 -10.09 0.55 -0.42
CA SER A 112 -10.34 1.38 0.76
C SER A 112 -11.76 1.95 0.76
N GLU A 113 -12.24 2.41 1.93
CA GLU A 113 -13.47 3.20 2.07
C GLU A 113 -13.26 4.64 1.50
N SER A 114 -12.67 4.78 0.32
CA SER A 114 -12.33 6.07 -0.31
C SER A 114 -13.46 6.68 -1.15
N ILE A 115 -14.55 5.95 -1.37
CA ILE A 115 -15.72 6.45 -2.10
C ILE A 115 -16.72 7.04 -1.10
N ASP A 116 -16.97 8.35 -1.23
CA ASP A 116 -18.03 9.01 -0.47
C ASP A 116 -19.41 8.48 -0.85
N ASN A 117 -20.29 8.34 0.15
CA ASN A 117 -21.69 8.06 -0.08
C ASN A 117 -22.57 8.96 0.81
N PRO A 118 -23.87 9.13 0.50
CA PRO A 118 -24.75 10.03 1.24
C PRO A 118 -24.99 9.66 2.71
N TYR A 119 -24.63 8.45 3.12
CA TYR A 119 -24.98 7.89 4.43
C TYR A 119 -23.80 7.83 5.40
N VAL A 120 -22.57 7.75 4.90
CA VAL A 120 -21.34 7.57 5.69
C VAL A 120 -20.18 8.30 5.02
N ALA A 121 -19.47 9.13 5.79
CA ALA A 121 -18.24 9.77 5.33
C ALA A 121 -17.16 8.73 4.97
N SER A 122 -16.41 8.99 3.90
CA SER A 122 -15.28 8.17 3.50
C SER A 122 -14.22 8.09 4.60
N ARG A 123 -13.53 6.94 4.63
CA ARG A 123 -12.34 6.69 5.44
C ARG A 123 -11.31 6.08 4.52
N PRO A 124 -10.68 6.88 3.64
CA PRO A 124 -9.74 6.37 2.64
C PRO A 124 -8.52 5.65 3.26
N PHE A 125 -8.26 5.81 4.56
CA PHE A 125 -7.23 5.06 5.26
C PHE A 125 -7.64 3.63 5.69
N ARG A 126 -8.92 3.26 5.53
CA ARG A 126 -9.51 2.00 6.01
C ARG A 126 -9.78 1.02 4.87
N VAL A 127 -9.40 -0.24 5.07
CA VAL A 127 -9.79 -1.38 4.23
C VAL A 127 -10.56 -2.39 5.08
N ASN A 128 -11.78 -2.75 4.65
CA ASN A 128 -12.55 -3.84 5.23
C ASN A 128 -12.04 -5.18 4.67
N ALA A 129 -10.87 -5.61 5.13
CA ALA A 129 -10.04 -6.62 4.46
C ALA A 129 -10.73 -7.99 4.32
N GLY A 130 -11.27 -8.56 5.39
CA GLY A 130 -11.90 -9.87 5.32
C GLY A 130 -11.89 -10.63 6.65
N ALA A 131 -12.08 -11.94 6.61
CA ALA A 131 -12.04 -12.79 7.79
C ALA A 131 -10.63 -12.85 8.39
N VAL A 132 -10.53 -12.99 9.71
CA VAL A 132 -9.23 -13.01 10.43
C VAL A 132 -8.21 -14.04 9.91
N HIS A 133 -8.67 -15.16 9.34
CA HIS A 133 -7.79 -16.21 8.79
C HIS A 133 -7.25 -15.91 7.39
N ALA A 134 -7.76 -14.89 6.70
CA ALA A 134 -7.29 -14.54 5.37
C ALA A 134 -5.86 -13.95 5.42
N TYR A 135 -5.21 -13.93 4.28
CA TYR A 135 -3.89 -13.36 4.09
C TYR A 135 -3.96 -12.00 3.42
N THR A 136 -2.95 -11.18 3.64
CA THR A 136 -2.65 -10.02 2.80
C THR A 136 -1.24 -10.10 2.25
N LEU A 137 -1.03 -9.55 1.05
CA LEU A 137 0.30 -9.35 0.49
C LEU A 137 0.99 -8.18 1.22
N ALA A 138 2.17 -8.44 1.73
CA ALA A 138 3.05 -7.49 2.40
C ALA A 138 4.26 -7.16 1.49
N PRO A 139 5.01 -6.08 1.79
CA PRO A 139 6.17 -5.69 0.97
C PRO A 139 7.20 -6.81 0.79
N GLY A 140 7.79 -6.86 -0.40
CA GLY A 140 8.79 -7.88 -0.79
C GLY A 140 8.19 -9.27 -1.03
N GLY A 141 6.96 -9.33 -1.54
CA GLY A 141 6.28 -10.58 -1.90
C GLY A 141 5.88 -11.50 -0.73
N LYS A 142 5.95 -11.01 0.51
CA LYS A 142 5.61 -11.81 1.70
C LYS A 142 4.11 -11.82 1.94
N THR A 143 3.60 -12.83 2.64
CA THR A 143 2.18 -12.90 3.06
C THR A 143 2.07 -12.88 4.58
N LYS A 144 1.07 -12.18 5.11
CA LYS A 144 0.74 -12.16 6.54
C LYS A 144 -0.73 -12.51 6.75
N TYR A 145 -1.05 -13.22 7.83
CA TYR A 145 -2.44 -13.38 8.26
C TYR A 145 -3.01 -12.05 8.73
N LEU A 146 -4.28 -11.80 8.41
CA LEU A 146 -4.99 -10.62 8.89
C LEU A 146 -5.08 -10.58 10.42
N ALA A 147 -5.20 -11.73 11.09
CA ALA A 147 -5.22 -11.82 12.56
C ALA A 147 -3.90 -11.36 13.21
N ASP A 148 -2.77 -11.54 12.52
CA ASP A 148 -1.44 -11.33 13.10
C ASP A 148 -0.94 -9.89 12.95
N LEU A 149 -1.59 -9.10 12.10
CA LEU A 149 -1.25 -7.71 11.85
C LEU A 149 -1.46 -6.83 13.09
N LYS A 150 -0.44 -6.04 13.41
CA LYS A 150 -0.38 -5.13 14.56
C LYS A 150 -0.01 -3.72 14.12
N ALA A 151 -0.25 -2.75 15.00
CA ALA A 151 0.18 -1.37 14.77
C ALA A 151 1.70 -1.31 14.54
N GLY A 152 2.12 -0.56 13.54
CA GLY A 152 3.52 -0.45 13.11
C GLY A 152 3.95 -1.49 12.08
N ASP A 153 3.14 -2.50 11.77
CA ASP A 153 3.44 -3.43 10.68
C ASP A 153 3.44 -2.72 9.32
N GLU A 154 4.40 -3.09 8.49
CA GLU A 154 4.41 -2.76 7.06
C GLU A 154 3.33 -3.57 6.33
N VAL A 155 2.58 -2.87 5.49
CA VAL A 155 1.54 -3.40 4.61
C VAL A 155 1.72 -2.84 3.19
N LEU A 156 1.18 -3.53 2.19
CA LEU A 156 1.26 -3.09 0.80
C LEU A 156 -0.08 -2.51 0.37
N VAL A 157 -0.09 -1.22 0.01
CA VAL A 157 -1.21 -0.58 -0.70
C VAL A 157 -0.99 -0.75 -2.19
N VAL A 158 -2.05 -1.11 -2.92
CA VAL A 158 -2.02 -1.34 -4.37
C VAL A 158 -3.19 -0.61 -5.03
N ASP A 159 -2.93 0.02 -6.17
CA ASP A 159 -3.96 0.63 -7.02
C ASP A 159 -4.47 -0.33 -8.10
N TYR A 160 -5.60 0.02 -8.73
CA TYR A 160 -6.20 -0.78 -9.81
C TYR A 160 -5.31 -0.95 -11.07
N GLN A 161 -4.22 -0.19 -11.20
CA GLN A 161 -3.23 -0.30 -12.28
C GLN A 161 -2.03 -1.17 -11.89
N GLY A 162 -2.01 -1.67 -10.64
CA GLY A 162 -0.94 -2.47 -10.08
C GLY A 162 0.21 -1.67 -9.50
N LYS A 163 0.14 -0.32 -9.46
CA LYS A 163 1.12 0.48 -8.73
C LYS A 163 0.94 0.19 -7.25
N SER A 164 2.03 0.09 -6.54
CA SER A 164 2.08 -0.30 -5.14
C SER A 164 2.92 0.66 -4.30
N GLN A 165 2.65 0.72 -3.01
CA GLN A 165 3.48 1.46 -2.06
C GLN A 165 3.44 0.77 -0.69
N THR A 166 4.55 0.84 0.02
CA THR A 166 4.58 0.43 1.42
C THR A 166 3.85 1.46 2.26
N ALA A 167 2.92 1.00 3.08
CA ALA A 167 2.25 1.79 4.10
C ALA A 167 2.43 1.13 5.47
N TYR A 168 2.06 1.85 6.53
CA TYR A 168 2.12 1.35 7.90
C TYR A 168 0.73 1.20 8.48
N LEU A 169 0.51 0.10 9.19
CA LEU A 169 -0.75 -0.13 9.87
C LEU A 169 -0.82 0.69 11.16
N GLY A 170 -1.87 1.49 11.34
CA GLY A 170 -2.15 2.19 12.59
C GLY A 170 -2.99 1.33 13.54
N ARG A 171 -3.95 0.57 13.01
CA ARG A 171 -4.83 -0.29 13.81
C ARG A 171 -5.38 -1.46 12.99
N ASN A 172 -5.41 -2.64 13.59
CA ASN A 172 -6.21 -3.77 13.13
C ASN A 172 -7.44 -3.92 14.03
N LYS A 173 -8.63 -3.56 13.53
CA LYS A 173 -9.87 -3.66 14.30
C LYS A 173 -10.59 -4.97 13.95
N ILE A 174 -10.69 -5.87 14.92
CA ILE A 174 -11.48 -7.09 14.79
C ILE A 174 -12.93 -6.83 15.25
N GLU A 175 -13.91 -7.13 14.40
CA GLU A 175 -15.32 -6.96 14.71
C GLU A 175 -16.18 -8.07 14.09
N LYS A 176 -17.30 -8.40 14.75
CA LYS A 176 -18.26 -9.40 14.23
C LYS A 176 -19.13 -8.80 13.12
N ARG A 177 -19.14 -9.42 11.95
CA ARG A 177 -19.98 -9.03 10.80
C ARG A 177 -20.55 -10.25 10.09
N PRO A 178 -21.69 -10.11 9.38
CA PRO A 178 -22.14 -11.11 8.42
C PRO A 178 -21.06 -11.31 7.35
N MET A 179 -20.76 -12.55 7.02
CA MET A 179 -19.72 -12.90 6.06
C MET A 179 -20.33 -13.44 4.76
N ILE A 180 -19.60 -13.27 3.67
CA ILE A 180 -19.89 -13.86 2.36
C ILE A 180 -18.63 -14.57 1.88
N LEU A 181 -18.78 -15.81 1.43
CA LEU A 181 -17.76 -16.52 0.67
C LEU A 181 -17.89 -16.14 -0.80
N ILE A 182 -16.79 -15.74 -1.43
CA ILE A 182 -16.72 -15.38 -2.85
C ILE A 182 -15.72 -16.31 -3.49
N GLU A 183 -16.13 -17.02 -4.53
CA GLU A 183 -15.28 -17.86 -5.35
C GLU A 183 -15.14 -17.21 -6.73
N ALA A 184 -13.91 -17.14 -7.25
CA ALA A 184 -13.66 -16.57 -8.56
C ALA A 184 -12.66 -17.39 -9.37
N GLU A 185 -12.74 -17.22 -10.69
CA GLU A 185 -11.83 -17.85 -11.64
C GLU A 185 -11.12 -16.77 -12.46
N ALA A 186 -9.80 -16.93 -12.59
CA ALA A 186 -8.99 -16.11 -13.48
C ALA A 186 -8.10 -17.03 -14.33
N LYS A 187 -8.11 -16.83 -15.65
CA LYS A 187 -7.26 -17.58 -16.60
C LYS A 187 -7.39 -19.11 -16.54
N GLY A 188 -8.55 -19.66 -16.17
CA GLY A 188 -8.72 -21.13 -16.06
C GLY A 188 -8.33 -21.72 -14.71
N GLU A 189 -7.91 -20.90 -13.73
CA GLU A 189 -7.59 -21.35 -12.37
C GLU A 189 -8.67 -20.91 -11.38
N PHE A 190 -9.27 -21.89 -10.68
CA PHE A 190 -10.25 -21.67 -9.61
C PHE A 190 -9.56 -21.21 -8.32
N ARG A 191 -10.07 -20.13 -7.69
CA ARG A 191 -9.50 -19.58 -6.45
C ARG A 191 -10.62 -19.13 -5.46
N PRO A 192 -10.74 -19.80 -4.30
CA PRO A 192 -11.68 -19.43 -3.23
C PRO A 192 -11.11 -18.39 -2.24
#